data_AF-X0TSX1-F1
#
_entry.id   AF-X0TSX1-F1
#
_cell.length_a   1.000
_cell.length_b   1.000
_cell.length_c   1.000
_cell.angle_alpha   90.00
_cell.angle_beta   90.00
_cell.angle_gamma   90.00
#
_symmetry.space_group_name_H-M   'P 1'
#
loop_
_entity.id
_entity.type
_entity.pdbx_description
1 polymer ?
#
loop_
_entity_poly.entity_id
_entity_poly.type
_entity_poly.pdbx_seq_one_letter_code
_entity_poly.pdbx_strand_id
1 'polypeptide(L)'
;QEIIIREREKEIAFREKKKEEAFSLLNEAQKLVSVNNYDAVLEIYYRVLNLFAQIQWKEEISILKEAIQDIEEKRRQEILFKQKQLQIAIKKEVDDKAFVEKIKYQREREKQDALTDLEFIEKQKKISAQNLTQQQEAFKMIEGGENLLQVEKYDEAAKNYRKAINILKAIGWGTAYLKLLNETIFTIQSRKLEKEKATQIEFELNLKHQKEEEQFQKKISGYLKTEQERIKAKQIQFQKREEMLDIMETRKSEAYSMMDKAENLLDQGQYNESIENY
;
A
#
# COMPACT_ATOMS: atom_id res chain seq x y z
N GLN A 1 -14.64 88.24 -100.13
CA GLN A 1 -14.95 88.31 -98.69
C GLN A 1 -15.91 87.20 -98.23
N GLU A 2 -16.76 86.65 -99.10
CA GLU A 2 -17.72 85.59 -98.76
C GLU A 2 -17.09 84.20 -98.43
N ILE A 3 -15.96 83.86 -99.06
CA ILE A 3 -15.23 82.59 -98.81
C ILE A 3 -14.63 82.55 -97.39
N ILE A 4 -14.10 83.67 -96.92
CA ILE A 4 -13.48 83.81 -95.58
C ILE A 4 -14.53 83.66 -94.47
N ILE A 5 -15.77 84.10 -94.72
CA ILE A 5 -16.88 83.97 -93.76
C ILE A 5 -17.33 82.51 -93.65
N ARG A 6 -17.46 81.80 -94.78
CA ARG A 6 -17.84 80.37 -94.79
C ARG A 6 -16.79 79.47 -94.14
N GLU A 7 -15.50 79.77 -94.28
CA GLU A 7 -14.44 78.99 -93.61
C GLU A 7 -14.45 79.21 -92.10
N ARG A 8 -14.68 80.45 -91.66
CA ARG A 8 -14.80 80.79 -90.24
C ARG A 8 -16.03 80.14 -89.59
N GLU A 9 -17.16 80.09 -90.29
CA GLU A 9 -18.38 79.40 -89.81
C GLU A 9 -18.17 77.89 -89.67
N LYS A 10 -17.48 77.26 -90.64
CA LYS A 10 -17.13 75.84 -90.55
C LYS A 10 -16.17 75.54 -89.40
N GLU A 11 -15.20 76.43 -89.16
CA GLU A 11 -14.28 76.31 -88.04
C GLU A 11 -15.00 76.45 -86.69
N ILE A 12 -15.91 77.42 -86.56
CA ILE A 12 -16.72 77.60 -85.36
C ILE A 12 -17.61 76.38 -85.11
N ALA A 13 -18.30 75.88 -86.14
CA ALA A 13 -19.15 74.70 -86.03
C ALA A 13 -18.34 73.43 -85.67
N PHE A 14 -17.14 73.28 -86.22
CA PHE A 14 -16.23 72.18 -85.86
C PHE A 14 -15.81 72.27 -84.39
N ARG A 15 -15.41 73.46 -83.93
CA ARG A 15 -15.03 73.69 -82.53
C ARG A 15 -16.21 73.38 -81.61
N GLU A 16 -17.41 73.85 -81.92
CA GLU A 16 -18.59 73.65 -81.08
C GLU A 16 -18.99 72.18 -80.98
N LYS A 17 -19.02 71.44 -82.11
CA LYS A 17 -19.27 69.99 -82.10
C LYS A 17 -18.26 69.24 -81.23
N LYS A 18 -16.99 69.64 -81.28
CA LYS A 18 -15.93 69.03 -80.46
C LYS A 18 -16.08 69.35 -78.97
N LYS A 19 -16.61 70.52 -78.63
CA LYS A 19 -16.96 70.86 -77.24
C LYS A 19 -18.12 70.01 -76.74
N GLU A 20 -19.19 69.87 -77.51
CA GLU A 20 -20.33 69.02 -77.14
C GLU A 20 -19.90 67.57 -76.89
N GLU A 21 -19.05 67.01 -77.76
CA GLU A 21 -18.45 65.68 -77.59
C GLU A 21 -17.65 65.60 -76.28
N ALA A 22 -16.80 66.60 -76.01
CA ALA A 22 -16.02 66.68 -74.78
C ALA A 22 -16.88 66.78 -73.52
N PHE A 23 -17.95 67.60 -73.52
CA PHE A 23 -18.85 67.74 -72.37
C PHE A 23 -19.65 66.46 -72.12
N SER A 24 -20.09 65.76 -73.17
CA SER A 24 -20.73 64.46 -73.03
C SER A 24 -19.80 63.45 -72.34
N LEU A 25 -18.52 63.43 -72.74
CA LEU A 25 -17.50 62.58 -72.13
C LEU A 25 -17.22 62.98 -70.67
N LEU A 26 -17.14 64.27 -70.36
CA LEU A 26 -16.96 64.73 -68.97
C LEU A 26 -18.14 64.34 -68.06
N ASN A 27 -19.37 64.40 -68.57
CA ASN A 27 -20.56 63.93 -67.85
C ASN A 27 -20.51 62.42 -67.57
N GLU A 28 -19.95 61.63 -68.49
CA GLU A 28 -19.73 60.20 -68.30
C GLU A 28 -18.63 59.92 -67.27
N ALA A 29 -17.50 60.62 -67.37
CA ALA A 29 -16.42 60.52 -66.39
C ALA A 29 -16.91 60.88 -64.98
N GLN A 30 -17.74 61.91 -64.82
CA GLN A 30 -18.33 62.27 -63.52
C GLN A 30 -19.15 61.13 -62.90
N LYS A 31 -19.89 60.37 -63.71
CA LYS A 31 -20.61 59.16 -63.25
C LYS A 31 -19.66 58.03 -62.88
N LEU A 32 -18.51 57.91 -63.55
CA LEU A 32 -17.52 56.86 -63.23
C LEU A 32 -16.70 57.20 -61.97
N VAL A 33 -16.50 58.49 -61.68
CA VAL A 33 -15.89 58.96 -60.42
C VAL A 33 -16.72 58.52 -59.21
N SER A 34 -18.06 58.59 -59.29
CA SER A 34 -18.92 58.16 -58.17
C SER A 34 -18.88 56.65 -57.92
N VAL A 35 -18.44 55.86 -58.89
CA VAL A 35 -18.25 54.40 -58.78
C VAL A 35 -16.79 54.06 -58.45
N ASN A 36 -15.91 55.05 -58.26
CA ASN A 36 -14.46 54.89 -58.05
C ASN A 36 -13.76 54.14 -59.21
N ASN A 37 -14.28 54.20 -60.43
CA ASN A 37 -13.63 53.59 -61.59
C ASN A 37 -12.60 54.55 -62.19
N TYR A 38 -11.51 54.80 -61.45
CA TYR A 38 -10.52 55.80 -61.79
C TYR A 38 -9.78 55.51 -63.11
N ASP A 39 -9.60 54.25 -63.48
CA ASP A 39 -8.96 53.86 -64.75
C ASP A 39 -9.77 54.35 -65.96
N ALA A 40 -11.08 54.11 -65.95
CA ALA A 40 -11.98 54.57 -67.01
C ALA A 40 -12.12 56.11 -67.01
N VAL A 41 -12.12 56.75 -65.85
CA VAL A 41 -12.13 58.23 -65.73
C VAL A 41 -10.89 58.84 -66.37
N LEU A 42 -9.70 58.30 -66.09
CA LEU A 42 -8.44 58.78 -66.66
C LEU A 42 -8.41 58.64 -68.18
N GLU A 43 -8.87 57.50 -68.72
CA GLU A 43 -8.99 57.28 -70.17
C GLU A 43 -9.88 58.35 -70.83
N ILE A 44 -11.04 58.64 -70.22
CA ILE A 44 -11.96 59.68 -70.71
C ILE A 44 -11.32 61.06 -70.62
N TYR A 45 -10.65 61.39 -69.51
CA TYR A 45 -9.99 62.68 -69.34
C TYR A 45 -8.85 62.90 -70.34
N TYR A 46 -8.04 61.89 -70.64
CA TYR A 46 -7.03 62.01 -71.70
C TYR A 46 -7.66 62.17 -73.09
N ARG A 47 -8.80 61.51 -73.36
CA ARG A 47 -9.55 61.70 -74.60
C ARG A 47 -10.09 63.12 -74.72
N VAL A 48 -10.67 63.67 -73.66
CA VAL A 48 -11.15 65.07 -73.61
C VAL A 48 -9.97 66.05 -73.77
N LEU A 49 -8.82 65.77 -73.15
CA LEU A 49 -7.60 66.57 -73.28
C LEU A 49 -7.15 66.67 -74.75
N ASN A 50 -7.19 65.55 -75.48
CA ASN A 50 -6.89 65.51 -76.92
C ASN A 50 -7.90 66.33 -77.74
N LEU A 51 -9.20 66.27 -77.41
CA LEU A 51 -10.23 67.08 -78.07
C LEU A 51 -10.02 68.58 -77.82
N PHE A 52 -9.71 68.99 -76.58
CA PHE A 52 -9.40 70.39 -76.25
C PHE A 52 -8.12 70.89 -76.90
N ALA A 53 -7.11 70.04 -77.06
CA ALA A 53 -5.88 70.37 -77.79
C ALA A 53 -6.16 70.61 -79.29
N GLN A 54 -7.03 69.80 -79.91
CA GLN A 54 -7.42 69.95 -81.33
C GLN A 54 -8.10 71.30 -81.62
N ILE A 55 -8.88 71.82 -80.68
CA ILE A 55 -9.57 73.12 -80.79
C ILE A 55 -8.80 74.29 -80.15
N GLN A 56 -7.58 74.04 -79.67
CA GLN A 56 -6.69 75.02 -79.03
C GLN A 56 -7.27 75.70 -77.78
N TRP A 57 -8.10 75.00 -77.00
CA TRP A 57 -8.71 75.53 -75.79
C TRP A 57 -7.76 75.44 -74.58
N LYS A 58 -6.78 76.36 -74.52
CA LYS A 58 -5.64 76.28 -73.59
C LYS A 58 -6.00 76.41 -72.11
N GLU A 59 -7.03 77.19 -71.78
CA GLU A 59 -7.47 77.44 -70.40
C GLU A 59 -7.99 76.14 -69.75
N GLU A 60 -8.90 75.45 -70.43
CA GLU A 60 -9.51 74.20 -69.94
C GLU A 60 -8.53 73.02 -69.92
N ILE A 61 -7.49 73.05 -70.77
CA ILE A 61 -6.41 72.05 -70.72
C ILE A 61 -5.69 72.08 -69.36
N SER A 62 -5.49 73.25 -68.76
CA SER A 62 -4.83 73.37 -67.45
C SER A 62 -5.70 72.75 -66.36
N ILE A 63 -6.98 73.12 -66.34
CA ILE A 63 -7.97 72.61 -65.38
C ILE A 63 -8.09 71.09 -65.48
N LEU A 64 -8.14 70.56 -66.70
CA LEU A 64 -8.26 69.12 -66.92
C LEU A 64 -6.98 68.36 -66.49
N LYS A 65 -5.79 68.96 -66.63
CA LYS A 65 -4.55 68.36 -66.13
C LYS A 65 -4.54 68.27 -64.60
N GLU A 66 -5.00 69.31 -63.92
CA GLU A 66 -5.17 69.27 -62.45
C GLU A 66 -6.17 68.18 -62.05
N ALA A 67 -7.30 68.09 -62.75
CA ALA A 67 -8.29 67.04 -62.52
C ALA A 67 -7.73 65.62 -62.76
N ILE A 68 -6.91 65.42 -63.80
CA ILE A 68 -6.20 64.15 -64.05
C ILE A 68 -5.28 63.82 -62.88
N GLN A 69 -4.47 64.79 -62.41
CA GLN A 69 -3.57 64.60 -61.28
C GLN A 69 -4.32 64.23 -60.00
N ASP A 70 -5.45 64.89 -59.72
CA ASP A 70 -6.30 64.59 -58.57
C ASP A 70 -6.88 63.17 -58.63
N ILE A 71 -7.31 62.73 -59.82
CA ILE A 71 -7.82 61.37 -60.03
C ILE A 71 -6.71 60.32 -59.89
N GLU A 72 -5.52 60.59 -60.43
CA GLU A 72 -4.35 59.72 -60.25
C GLU A 72 -3.97 59.56 -58.77
N GLU A 73 -3.99 60.66 -58.02
CA GLU A 73 -3.69 60.64 -56.59
C GLU A 73 -4.77 59.87 -55.80
N LYS A 74 -6.06 60.06 -56.12
CA LYS A 74 -7.15 59.26 -55.52
C LYS A 74 -7.01 57.75 -55.81
N ARG A 75 -6.68 57.39 -57.06
CA ARG A 75 -6.39 56.00 -57.45
C ARG A 75 -5.23 55.43 -56.65
N ARG A 76 -4.13 56.19 -56.51
CA ARG A 76 -2.96 55.78 -55.73
C ARG A 76 -3.32 55.56 -54.26
N GLN A 77 -4.11 56.45 -53.67
CA GLN A 77 -4.58 56.34 -52.29
C GLN A 77 -5.45 55.10 -52.08
N GLU A 78 -6.35 54.78 -53.02
CA GLU A 78 -7.18 53.57 -52.96
C GLU A 78 -6.32 52.29 -53.01
N ILE A 79 -5.35 52.23 -53.93
CA ILE A 79 -4.41 51.10 -54.03
C ILE A 79 -3.63 50.95 -52.72
N LEU A 80 -3.09 52.04 -52.18
CA LEU A 80 -2.35 52.03 -50.92
C LEU A 80 -3.23 51.59 -49.75
N PHE A 81 -4.49 52.02 -49.71
CA PHE A 81 -5.45 51.61 -48.69
C PHE A 81 -5.74 50.11 -48.78
N LYS A 82 -6.01 49.58 -49.99
CA LYS A 82 -6.21 48.13 -50.21
C LYS A 82 -4.97 47.33 -49.80
N GLN A 83 -3.78 47.81 -50.13
CA GLN A 83 -2.52 47.17 -49.73
C GLN A 83 -2.35 47.15 -48.20
N LYS A 84 -2.64 48.26 -47.52
CA LYS A 84 -2.60 48.32 -46.04
C LYS A 84 -3.61 47.36 -45.41
N GLN A 85 -4.83 47.29 -45.93
CA GLN A 85 -5.86 46.35 -45.44
C GLN A 85 -5.40 44.89 -45.61
N LEU A 86 -4.82 44.55 -46.76
CA LEU A 86 -4.28 43.22 -47.00
C LEU A 86 -3.13 42.89 -46.03
N GLN A 87 -2.20 43.82 -45.79
CA GLN A 87 -1.12 43.63 -44.82
C GLN A 87 -1.64 43.42 -43.40
N ILE A 88 -2.67 44.17 -42.98
CA ILE A 88 -3.32 44.00 -41.68
C ILE A 88 -3.97 42.61 -41.58
N ALA A 89 -4.66 42.16 -42.63
CA ALA A 89 -5.30 40.84 -42.67
C ALA A 89 -4.25 39.71 -42.59
N ILE A 90 -3.16 39.81 -43.35
CA ILE A 90 -2.06 38.83 -43.31
C ILE A 90 -1.42 38.78 -41.92
N LYS A 91 -1.13 39.95 -41.32
CA LYS A 91 -0.54 40.01 -39.99
C LYS A 91 -1.46 39.36 -38.95
N LYS A 92 -2.75 39.65 -39.00
CA LYS A 92 -3.75 39.04 -38.13
C LYS A 92 -3.81 37.52 -38.28
N GLU A 93 -3.79 37.01 -39.52
CA GLU A 93 -3.78 35.56 -39.77
C GLU A 93 -2.52 34.87 -39.22
N VAL A 94 -1.35 35.52 -39.35
CA VAL A 94 -0.09 35.02 -38.77
C VAL A 94 -0.15 34.98 -37.24
N ASP A 95 -0.65 36.06 -36.62
CA ASP A 95 -0.81 36.15 -35.17
C ASP A 95 -1.81 35.08 -34.65
N ASP A 96 -2.93 34.89 -35.35
CA ASP A 96 -3.94 33.87 -35.03
C ASP A 96 -3.36 32.45 -35.14
N LYS A 97 -2.57 32.16 -36.20
CA LYS A 97 -1.87 30.88 -36.35
C LYS A 97 -0.88 30.62 -35.22
N ALA A 98 -0.05 31.60 -34.88
CA ALA A 98 0.90 31.49 -33.78
C ALA A 98 0.19 31.26 -32.43
N PHE A 99 -0.96 31.90 -32.21
CA PHE A 99 -1.78 31.67 -31.03
C PHE A 99 -2.35 30.25 -30.96
N VAL A 100 -2.87 29.73 -32.07
CA VAL A 100 -3.38 28.34 -32.16
C VAL A 100 -2.26 27.32 -31.92
N GLU A 101 -1.08 27.53 -32.49
CA GLU A 101 0.09 26.66 -32.25
C GLU A 101 0.51 26.69 -30.78
N LYS A 102 0.50 27.86 -30.14
CA LYS A 102 0.79 27.99 -28.70
C LYS A 102 -0.22 27.24 -27.84
N ILE A 103 -1.52 27.32 -28.14
CA ILE A 103 -2.55 26.54 -27.44
C ILE A 103 -2.33 25.04 -27.64
N LYS A 104 -2.02 24.62 -28.87
CA LYS A 104 -1.76 23.20 -29.17
C LYS A 104 -0.58 22.67 -28.35
N TYR A 105 0.50 23.43 -28.28
CA TYR A 105 1.67 23.08 -27.47
C TYR A 105 1.34 23.00 -25.98
N GLN A 106 0.60 23.97 -25.43
CA GLN A 106 0.18 23.96 -24.03
C GLN A 106 -0.68 22.74 -23.69
N ARG A 107 -1.66 22.41 -24.54
CA ARG A 107 -2.53 21.23 -24.33
C ARG A 107 -1.75 19.91 -24.36
N GLU A 108 -0.78 19.78 -25.24
CA GLU A 108 0.04 18.56 -25.31
C GLU A 108 0.89 18.39 -24.05
N ARG A 109 1.45 19.50 -23.54
CA ARG A 109 2.19 19.50 -22.27
C ARG A 109 1.30 19.15 -21.08
N GLU A 110 0.14 19.79 -20.95
CA GLU A 110 -0.82 19.48 -19.88
C GLU A 110 -1.28 18.02 -19.92
N LYS A 111 -1.46 17.46 -21.12
CA LYS A 111 -1.80 16.04 -21.29
C LYS A 111 -0.67 15.12 -20.82
N GLN A 112 0.58 15.46 -21.11
CA GLN A 112 1.75 14.71 -20.62
C GLN A 112 1.86 14.80 -19.10
N ASP A 113 1.73 16.00 -18.53
CA ASP A 113 1.77 16.20 -17.07
C ASP A 113 0.66 15.39 -16.39
N ALA A 114 -0.59 15.43 -16.91
CA ALA A 114 -1.70 14.64 -16.40
C ALA A 114 -1.49 13.11 -16.49
N LEU A 115 -0.82 12.63 -17.55
CA LEU A 115 -0.45 11.21 -17.65
C LEU A 115 0.58 10.81 -16.58
N THR A 116 1.59 11.65 -16.35
CA THR A 116 2.58 11.39 -15.30
C THR A 116 1.97 11.39 -13.90
N ASP A 117 1.02 12.30 -13.64
CA ASP A 117 0.28 12.35 -12.39
C ASP A 117 -0.58 11.11 -12.18
N LEU A 118 -1.25 10.63 -13.24
CA LEU A 118 -2.03 9.39 -13.19
C LEU A 118 -1.15 8.17 -12.87
N GLU A 119 0.00 8.05 -13.53
CA GLU A 119 0.96 6.97 -13.24
C GLU A 119 1.47 7.03 -11.80
N PHE A 120 1.72 8.23 -11.27
CA PHE A 120 2.12 8.43 -9.88
C PHE A 120 1.02 7.98 -8.91
N ILE A 121 -0.22 8.39 -9.16
CA ILE A 121 -1.39 7.99 -8.35
C ILE A 121 -1.57 6.46 -8.39
N GLU A 122 -1.41 5.83 -9.54
CA GLU A 122 -1.53 4.38 -9.68
C GLU A 122 -0.43 3.64 -8.91
N LYS A 123 0.82 4.12 -8.98
CA LYS A 123 1.94 3.58 -8.18
C LYS A 123 1.67 3.71 -6.69
N GLN A 124 1.17 4.85 -6.22
CA GLN A 124 0.80 5.05 -4.81
C GLN A 124 -0.32 4.10 -4.37
N LYS A 125 -1.34 3.90 -5.20
CA LYS A 125 -2.41 2.93 -4.93
C LYS A 125 -1.88 1.50 -4.84
N LYS A 126 -0.96 1.10 -5.73
CA LYS A 126 -0.32 -0.22 -5.70
C LYS A 126 0.49 -0.43 -4.42
N ILE A 127 1.30 0.56 -4.03
CA ILE A 127 2.08 0.52 -2.78
C ILE A 127 1.13 0.42 -1.58
N SER A 128 0.06 1.21 -1.55
CA SER A 128 -0.95 1.16 -0.49
C SER A 128 -1.63 -0.21 -0.39
N ALA A 129 -2.01 -0.81 -1.51
CA ALA A 129 -2.61 -2.16 -1.54
C ALA A 129 -1.63 -3.25 -1.10
N GLN A 130 -0.35 -3.15 -1.47
CA GLN A 130 0.71 -4.05 -1.02
C GLN A 130 0.93 -3.91 0.50
N ASN A 131 1.01 -2.68 0.99
CA ASN A 131 1.17 -2.39 2.42
C ASN A 131 -0.02 -2.93 3.23
N LEU A 132 -1.24 -2.83 2.72
CA LEU A 132 -2.43 -3.39 3.36
C LEU A 132 -2.36 -4.92 3.47
N THR A 133 -1.90 -5.59 2.40
CA THR A 133 -1.74 -7.05 2.38
C THR A 133 -0.67 -7.50 3.39
N GLN A 134 0.47 -6.80 3.41
CA GLN A 134 1.54 -7.03 4.38
C GLN A 134 1.09 -6.78 5.82
N GLN A 135 0.28 -5.74 6.05
CA GLN A 135 -0.32 -5.48 7.36
C GLN A 135 -1.21 -6.65 7.81
N GLN A 136 -2.08 -7.15 6.94
CA GLN A 136 -2.93 -8.31 7.25
C GLN A 136 -2.10 -9.56 7.55
N GLU A 137 -1.03 -9.79 6.81
CA GLU A 137 -0.11 -10.91 7.08
C GLU A 137 0.56 -10.77 8.45
N ALA A 138 1.01 -9.57 8.81
CA ALA A 138 1.60 -9.31 10.13
C ALA A 138 0.59 -9.57 11.26
N PHE A 139 -0.67 -9.17 11.09
CA PHE A 139 -1.72 -9.44 12.09
C PHE A 139 -2.03 -10.93 12.23
N LYS A 140 -2.07 -11.69 11.12
CA LYS A 140 -2.19 -13.15 11.19
C LYS A 140 -1.03 -13.80 11.96
N MET A 141 0.19 -13.28 11.80
CA MET A 141 1.34 -13.75 12.58
C MET A 141 1.16 -13.45 14.07
N ILE A 142 0.64 -12.27 14.43
CA ILE A 142 0.36 -11.91 15.83
C ILE A 142 -0.71 -12.83 16.44
N GLU A 143 -1.84 -13.02 15.76
CA GLU A 143 -2.90 -13.95 16.18
C GLU A 143 -2.37 -15.38 16.32
N GLY A 144 -1.57 -15.83 15.36
CA GLY A 144 -0.89 -17.12 15.44
C GLY A 144 0.05 -17.22 16.64
N GLY A 145 0.77 -16.14 16.96
CA GLY A 145 1.60 -16.04 18.17
C GLY A 145 0.79 -16.17 19.45
N GLU A 146 -0.38 -15.51 19.52
CA GLU A 146 -1.27 -15.57 20.69
C GLU A 146 -1.86 -16.98 20.90
N ASN A 147 -2.30 -17.64 19.82
CA ASN A 147 -2.75 -19.03 19.87
C ASN A 147 -1.64 -19.99 20.34
N LEU A 148 -0.39 -19.76 19.92
CA LEU A 148 0.75 -20.55 20.38
C LEU A 148 1.06 -20.35 21.88
N LEU A 149 0.76 -19.18 22.44
CA LEU A 149 0.90 -18.96 23.88
C LEU A 149 -0.10 -19.75 24.70
N GLN A 150 -1.31 -19.98 24.18
CA GLN A 150 -2.33 -20.79 24.87
C GLN A 150 -1.89 -22.26 25.01
N VAL A 151 -1.08 -22.75 24.08
CA VAL A 151 -0.51 -24.11 24.11
C VAL A 151 0.92 -24.15 24.67
N GLU A 152 1.34 -23.09 25.38
CA GLU A 152 2.66 -22.95 26.02
C GLU A 152 3.88 -23.09 25.06
N LYS A 153 3.69 -22.87 23.75
CA LYS A 153 4.77 -22.89 22.75
C LYS A 153 5.48 -21.54 22.63
N TYR A 154 6.19 -21.15 23.68
CA TYR A 154 6.76 -19.82 23.82
C TYR A 154 7.75 -19.41 22.71
N ASP A 155 8.63 -20.32 22.26
CA ASP A 155 9.63 -19.99 21.23
C ASP A 155 8.99 -19.74 19.86
N GLU A 156 8.00 -20.56 19.49
CA GLU A 156 7.25 -20.40 18.24
C GLU A 156 6.43 -19.11 18.28
N ALA A 157 5.80 -18.80 19.42
CA ALA A 157 5.07 -17.55 19.62
C ALA A 157 5.99 -16.33 19.44
N ALA A 158 7.13 -16.29 20.15
CA ALA A 158 8.10 -15.20 20.02
C ALA A 158 8.62 -15.03 18.58
N LYS A 159 8.82 -16.14 17.85
CA LYS A 159 9.21 -16.12 16.43
C LYS A 159 8.14 -15.46 15.55
N ASN A 160 6.86 -15.75 15.79
CA ASN A 160 5.76 -15.13 15.05
C ASN A 160 5.66 -13.63 15.30
N TYR A 161 5.77 -13.18 16.55
CA TYR A 161 5.83 -11.75 16.86
C TYR A 161 7.02 -11.04 16.19
N ARG A 162 8.21 -11.66 16.15
CA ARG A 162 9.38 -11.10 15.45
C ARG A 162 9.14 -10.96 13.94
N LYS A 163 8.51 -11.96 13.31
CA LYS A 163 8.12 -11.88 11.89
C LYS A 163 7.15 -10.73 11.65
N ALA A 164 6.12 -10.60 12.49
CA ALA A 164 5.17 -9.50 12.41
C ALA A 164 5.85 -8.14 12.53
N ILE A 165 6.75 -7.97 13.50
CA ILE A 165 7.55 -6.74 13.69
C ILE A 165 8.34 -6.40 12.42
N ASN A 166 9.01 -7.38 11.80
CA ASN A 166 9.79 -7.15 10.58
C ASN A 166 8.91 -6.68 9.42
N ILE A 167 7.73 -7.28 9.24
CA ILE A 167 6.78 -6.88 8.20
C ILE A 167 6.27 -5.46 8.47
N LEU A 168 5.81 -5.18 9.70
CA LEU A 168 5.29 -3.86 10.10
C LEU A 168 6.37 -2.76 10.01
N LYS A 169 7.62 -3.08 10.35
CA LYS A 169 8.76 -2.18 10.17
C LYS A 169 9.02 -1.87 8.70
N ALA A 170 8.89 -2.85 7.81
CA ALA A 170 9.08 -2.66 6.37
C ALA A 170 8.02 -1.73 5.75
N ILE A 171 6.77 -1.79 6.24
CA ILE A 171 5.68 -0.89 5.80
C ILE A 171 5.64 0.45 6.56
N GLY A 172 6.63 0.73 7.42
CA GLY A 172 6.78 2.03 8.07
C GLY A 172 5.88 2.27 9.28
N TRP A 173 5.43 1.24 9.99
CA TRP A 173 4.69 1.43 11.24
C TRP A 173 5.51 2.14 12.30
N GLY A 174 4.83 2.95 13.11
CA GLY A 174 5.45 3.79 14.14
C GLY A 174 6.17 2.97 15.21
N THR A 175 7.26 3.55 15.74
CA THR A 175 8.11 2.93 16.76
C THR A 175 7.36 2.57 18.04
N ALA A 176 6.31 3.31 18.39
CA ALA A 176 5.49 3.04 19.57
C ALA A 176 4.80 1.65 19.51
N TYR A 177 4.20 1.28 18.38
CA TYR A 177 3.54 -0.02 18.24
C TYR A 177 4.57 -1.16 18.19
N LEU A 178 5.68 -0.96 17.48
CA LEU A 178 6.77 -1.93 17.45
C LEU A 178 7.37 -2.16 18.85
N LYS A 179 7.41 -1.12 19.70
CA LYS A 179 7.85 -1.23 21.09
C LYS A 179 6.94 -2.16 21.90
N LEU A 180 5.62 -2.02 21.79
CA LEU A 180 4.65 -2.89 22.47
C LEU A 180 4.81 -4.36 22.07
N LEU A 181 5.04 -4.64 20.78
CA LEU A 181 5.29 -6.01 20.32
C LEU A 181 6.61 -6.58 20.86
N ASN A 182 7.65 -5.75 20.98
CA ASN A 182 8.91 -6.17 21.60
C ASN A 182 8.76 -6.42 23.12
N GLU A 183 8.01 -5.58 23.82
CA GLU A 183 7.66 -5.79 25.23
C GLU A 183 6.88 -7.09 25.41
N THR A 184 5.96 -7.39 24.48
CA THR A 184 5.23 -8.66 24.46
C THR A 184 6.18 -9.85 24.31
N ILE A 185 7.15 -9.79 23.36
CA ILE A 185 8.19 -10.83 23.22
C ILE A 185 8.98 -11.00 24.52
N PHE A 186 9.34 -9.90 25.18
CA PHE A 186 10.05 -9.95 26.45
C PHE A 186 9.22 -10.67 27.53
N THR A 187 7.92 -10.34 27.66
CA THR A 187 7.02 -11.03 28.60
C THR A 187 6.89 -12.53 28.30
N ILE A 188 6.81 -12.91 27.02
CA ILE A 188 6.76 -14.32 26.60
C ILE A 188 8.02 -15.06 27.06
N GLN A 189 9.20 -14.45 26.89
CA GLN A 189 10.47 -15.05 27.31
C GLN A 189 10.59 -15.19 28.83
N SER A 190 10.12 -14.19 29.58
CA SER A 190 10.09 -14.28 31.05
C SER A 190 9.18 -15.41 31.53
N ARG A 191 7.99 -15.56 30.94
CA ARG A 191 7.06 -16.66 31.27
C ARG A 191 7.65 -18.03 30.96
N LYS A 192 8.35 -18.17 29.83
CA LYS A 192 9.08 -19.41 29.48
C LYS A 192 10.07 -19.79 30.59
N LEU A 193 10.89 -18.83 31.03
CA LEU A 193 11.89 -19.06 32.07
C LEU A 193 11.26 -19.43 33.42
N GLU A 194 10.15 -18.79 33.78
CA GLU A 194 9.39 -19.11 35.00
C GLU A 194 8.84 -20.54 34.94
N LYS A 195 8.27 -20.95 33.81
CA LYS A 195 7.76 -22.31 33.60
C LYS A 195 8.88 -23.35 33.70
N GLU A 196 10.03 -23.11 33.06
CA GLU A 196 11.19 -23.99 33.13
C GLU A 196 11.68 -24.17 34.59
N LYS A 197 11.79 -23.06 35.34
CA LYS A 197 12.14 -23.11 36.77
C LYS A 197 11.12 -23.90 37.60
N ALA A 198 9.83 -23.69 37.35
CA ALA A 198 8.77 -24.42 38.04
C ALA A 198 8.87 -25.94 37.78
N THR A 199 9.08 -26.34 36.52
CA THR A 199 9.27 -27.76 36.16
C THR A 199 10.51 -28.36 36.80
N GLN A 200 11.59 -27.59 36.95
CA GLN A 200 12.81 -28.04 37.63
C GLN A 200 12.57 -28.24 39.12
N ILE A 201 11.90 -27.30 39.79
CA ILE A 201 11.56 -27.40 41.21
C ILE A 201 10.64 -28.61 41.46
N GLU A 202 9.65 -28.82 40.60
CA GLU A 202 8.74 -29.98 40.67
C GLU A 202 9.51 -31.30 40.54
N PHE A 203 10.44 -31.39 39.59
CA PHE A 203 11.29 -32.55 39.42
C PHE A 203 12.17 -32.82 40.65
N GLU A 204 12.79 -31.79 41.22
CA GLU A 204 13.61 -31.90 42.44
C GLU A 204 12.79 -32.35 43.65
N LEU A 205 11.55 -31.84 43.79
CA LEU A 205 10.63 -32.22 44.86
C LEU A 205 10.19 -33.69 44.72
N ASN A 206 9.85 -34.12 43.51
CA ASN A 206 9.51 -35.51 43.22
C ASN A 206 10.68 -36.46 43.52
N LEU A 207 11.91 -36.08 43.16
CA LEU A 207 13.10 -36.85 43.47
C LEU A 207 13.35 -36.96 44.99
N LYS A 208 13.09 -35.87 45.73
CA LYS A 208 13.18 -35.87 47.19
C LYS A 208 12.12 -36.80 47.81
N HIS A 209 10.88 -36.74 47.35
CA HIS A 209 9.81 -37.62 47.80
C HIS A 209 10.10 -39.09 47.52
N GLN A 210 10.65 -39.42 46.34
CA GLN A 210 11.07 -40.79 46.02
C GLN A 210 12.15 -41.29 47.00
N LYS A 211 13.15 -40.46 47.33
CA LYS A 211 14.19 -40.81 48.31
C LYS A 211 13.62 -41.01 49.71
N GLU A 212 12.68 -40.17 50.14
CA GLU A 212 12.00 -40.29 51.44
C GLU A 212 11.17 -41.57 51.51
N GLU A 213 10.43 -41.91 50.44
CA GLU A 213 9.67 -43.15 50.32
C GLU A 213 10.59 -44.37 50.35
N GLU A 214 11.71 -44.37 49.60
CA GLU A 214 12.70 -45.45 49.65
C GLU A 214 13.27 -45.64 51.06
N GLN A 215 13.56 -44.55 51.78
CA GLN A 215 14.02 -44.61 53.16
C GLN A 215 12.94 -45.16 54.10
N PHE A 216 11.68 -44.77 53.90
CA PHE A 216 10.54 -45.29 54.64
C PHE A 216 10.37 -46.79 54.41
N GLN A 217 10.38 -47.26 53.15
CA GLN A 217 10.31 -48.67 52.79
C GLN A 217 11.46 -49.49 53.40
N LYS A 218 12.68 -48.94 53.42
CA LYS A 218 13.83 -49.58 54.10
C LYS A 218 13.60 -49.72 55.61
N LYS A 219 13.05 -48.69 56.27
CA LYS A 219 12.70 -48.74 57.70
C LYS A 219 11.62 -49.78 57.99
N ILE A 220 10.56 -49.82 57.18
CA ILE A 220 9.46 -50.80 57.31
C ILE A 220 9.99 -52.22 57.11
N SER A 221 10.79 -52.46 56.07
CA SER A 221 11.40 -53.79 55.83
C SER A 221 12.32 -54.21 56.97
N GLY A 222 13.11 -53.28 57.52
CA GLY A 222 13.93 -53.52 58.70
C GLY A 222 13.09 -53.92 59.92
N TYR A 223 12.03 -53.15 60.22
CA TYR A 223 11.10 -53.44 61.32
C TYR A 223 10.43 -54.80 61.15
N LEU A 224 9.90 -55.11 59.97
CA LEU A 224 9.27 -56.40 59.67
C LEU A 224 10.24 -57.58 59.87
N LYS A 225 11.50 -57.45 59.46
CA LYS A 225 12.53 -58.48 59.71
C LYS A 225 12.75 -58.70 61.20
N THR A 226 12.94 -57.62 61.98
CA THR A 226 13.14 -57.74 63.43
C THR A 226 11.93 -58.34 64.15
N GLU A 227 10.72 -58.01 63.72
CA GLU A 227 9.49 -58.56 64.29
C GLU A 227 9.33 -60.05 63.93
N GLN A 228 9.67 -60.43 62.69
CA GLN A 228 9.68 -61.82 62.26
C GLN A 228 10.68 -62.67 63.08
N GLU A 229 11.87 -62.14 63.35
CA GLU A 229 12.86 -62.78 64.22
C GLU A 229 12.34 -62.92 65.66
N ARG A 230 11.70 -61.88 66.20
CA ARG A 230 11.08 -61.90 67.54
C ARG A 230 9.99 -62.98 67.65
N ILE A 231 9.12 -63.10 66.64
CA ILE A 231 8.07 -64.12 66.59
C ILE A 231 8.67 -65.52 66.55
N LYS A 232 9.68 -65.75 65.70
CA LYS A 232 10.40 -67.04 65.64
C LYS A 232 11.04 -67.39 66.99
N ALA A 233 11.69 -66.44 67.65
CA ALA A 233 12.28 -66.65 68.97
C ALA A 233 11.23 -67.04 70.02
N LYS A 234 10.08 -66.35 70.04
CA LYS A 234 8.94 -66.72 70.91
C LYS A 234 8.39 -68.10 70.58
N GLN A 235 8.26 -68.46 69.30
CA GLN A 235 7.78 -69.77 68.88
C GLN A 235 8.70 -70.89 69.37
N ILE A 236 10.02 -70.72 69.26
CA ILE A 236 11.01 -71.66 69.84
C ILE A 236 10.85 -71.75 71.36
N GLN A 237 10.62 -70.62 72.04
CA GLN A 237 10.41 -70.61 73.49
C GLN A 237 9.14 -71.37 73.90
N PHE A 238 8.05 -71.22 73.14
CA PHE A 238 6.81 -71.99 73.35
C PHE A 238 7.04 -73.48 73.12
N GLN A 239 7.69 -73.87 72.03
CA GLN A 239 8.03 -75.27 71.74
C GLN A 239 8.86 -75.90 72.87
N LYS A 240 9.90 -75.21 73.35
CA LYS A 240 10.70 -75.70 74.49
C LYS A 240 9.88 -75.86 75.78
N ARG A 241 8.89 -74.99 76.00
CA ARG A 241 8.01 -75.07 77.17
C ARG A 241 7.04 -76.24 77.03
N GLU A 242 6.52 -76.47 75.84
CA GLU A 242 5.65 -77.60 75.51
C GLU A 242 6.41 -78.93 75.68
N GLU A 243 7.61 -79.05 75.09
CA GLU A 243 8.50 -80.20 75.30
C GLU A 243 8.82 -80.44 76.78
N MET A 244 9.07 -79.38 77.56
CA MET A 244 9.30 -79.50 79.00
C MET A 244 8.05 -79.98 79.75
N LEU A 245 6.86 -79.51 79.37
CA LEU A 245 5.60 -79.96 79.93
C LEU A 245 5.35 -81.44 79.60
N ASP A 246 5.60 -81.87 78.36
CA ASP A 246 5.49 -83.26 77.94
C ASP A 246 6.46 -84.16 78.74
N ILE A 247 7.71 -83.71 78.95
CA ILE A 247 8.69 -84.43 79.79
C ILE A 247 8.21 -84.50 81.24
N MET A 248 7.68 -83.40 81.79
CA MET A 248 7.13 -83.37 83.15
C MET A 248 5.92 -84.30 83.30
N GLU A 249 5.04 -84.32 82.32
CA GLU A 249 3.86 -85.18 82.29
C GLU A 249 4.25 -86.65 82.18
N THR A 250 5.21 -86.98 81.29
CA THR A 250 5.78 -88.31 81.17
C THR A 250 6.40 -88.78 82.50
N ARG A 251 7.24 -87.95 83.14
CA ARG A 251 7.84 -88.25 84.45
C ARG A 251 6.81 -88.41 85.57
N LYS A 252 5.75 -87.59 85.54
CA LYS A 252 4.64 -87.68 86.49
C LYS A 252 3.88 -89.00 86.33
N SER A 253 3.60 -89.40 85.09
CA SER A 253 3.00 -90.71 84.78
C SER A 253 3.91 -91.87 85.18
N GLU A 254 5.22 -91.79 84.94
CA GLU A 254 6.20 -92.78 85.40
C GLU A 254 6.23 -92.88 86.94
N ALA A 255 6.28 -91.75 87.64
CA ALA A 255 6.25 -91.70 89.10
C ALA A 255 4.97 -92.30 89.67
N TYR A 256 3.79 -91.96 89.12
CA TYR A 256 2.53 -92.60 89.54
C TYR A 256 2.54 -94.10 89.25
N SER A 257 3.07 -94.54 88.12
CA SER A 257 3.19 -95.98 87.83
C SER A 257 4.10 -96.69 88.84
N MET A 258 5.17 -96.05 89.32
CA MET A 258 6.03 -96.59 90.38
C MET A 258 5.27 -96.66 91.72
N MET A 259 4.54 -95.61 92.10
CA MET A 259 3.70 -95.58 93.30
C MET A 259 2.63 -96.68 93.26
N ASP A 260 1.90 -96.81 92.16
CA ASP A 260 0.89 -97.85 91.96
C ASP A 260 1.53 -99.25 92.08
N LYS A 261 2.74 -99.45 91.55
CA LYS A 261 3.47 -100.73 91.70
C LYS A 261 3.86 -100.98 93.16
N ALA A 262 4.38 -99.97 93.86
CA ALA A 262 4.78 -100.08 95.26
C ALA A 262 3.57 -100.37 96.16
N GLU A 263 2.42 -99.76 95.89
CA GLU A 263 1.14 -100.00 96.57
C GLU A 263 0.63 -101.44 96.32
N ASN A 264 0.66 -101.90 95.07
CA ASN A 264 0.32 -103.29 94.74
C ASN A 264 1.24 -104.32 95.43
N LEU A 265 2.56 -104.04 95.56
CA LEU A 265 3.51 -104.90 96.28
C LEU A 265 3.25 -104.90 97.79
N LEU A 266 2.87 -103.74 98.35
CA LEU A 266 2.47 -103.61 99.75
C LEU A 266 1.24 -104.50 100.04
N ASP A 267 0.23 -104.44 99.16
CA ASP A 267 -1.01 -105.23 99.26
C ASP A 267 -0.75 -106.75 99.16
N GLN A 268 0.31 -107.15 98.46
CA GLN A 268 0.75 -108.55 98.34
C GLN A 268 1.61 -109.01 99.53
N GLY A 269 1.93 -108.13 100.48
CA GLY A 269 2.76 -108.45 101.67
C GLY A 269 4.26 -108.44 101.42
N GLN A 270 4.71 -107.93 100.26
CA GLN A 270 6.13 -107.85 99.87
C GLN A 270 6.76 -106.53 100.35
N TYR A 271 6.87 -106.37 101.67
CA TYR A 271 7.22 -105.08 102.29
C TYR A 271 8.60 -104.53 101.90
N ASN A 272 9.63 -105.39 101.75
CA ASN A 272 10.98 -104.93 101.40
C ASN A 272 11.04 -104.39 99.96
N GLU A 273 10.39 -105.07 99.02
CA GLU A 273 10.35 -104.69 97.61
C GLU A 273 9.42 -103.48 97.37
N SER A 274 8.37 -103.33 98.19
CA SER A 274 7.53 -102.12 98.22
C SER A 274 8.32 -100.87 98.65
N ILE A 275 9.19 -100.97 99.67
CA ILE A 275 10.03 -99.87 100.13
C ILE A 275 11.06 -99.45 99.07
N GLU A 276 11.65 -100.39 98.32
CA GLU A 276 12.58 -100.04 97.23
C GLU A 276 11.92 -99.33 96.04
N ASN A 277 10.61 -99.50 95.83
CA ASN A 277 9.87 -98.85 94.75
C ASN A 277 9.23 -97.51 95.15
N TYR A 278 9.31 -97.13 96.44
CA TYR A 278 8.78 -95.88 97.00
C TYR A 278 9.85 -94.78 97.10
#